data_AF-A0A0N4ZHC7-F1
#
_entry.id   AF-A0A0N4ZHC7-F1
#
_cell.length_a   1.000
_cell.length_b   1.000
_cell.length_c   1.000
_cell.angle_alpha   90.00
_cell.angle_beta   90.00
_cell.angle_gamma   90.00
#
_symmetry.space_group_name_H-M   'P 1'
#
loop_
_entity.id
_entity.type
_entity.pdbx_description
1 polymer ?
#
loop_
_entity_poly.entity_id
_entity_poly.type
_entity_poly.pdbx_seq_one_letter_code
_entity_poly.pdbx_strand_id
1 'polypeptide(L)'
;MNITLLLIFILKSIIILGSKEPKEQPPYPWKFPIPVYIYAKTQESSILRVVKKIEDNTCVRFNFSYDPFTTGQGIVIQFGDECTTHVVGPETPYGSHPNTIYFNEDKCPYKDF
;
A
#
# COMPACT_ATOMS: atom_id res chain seq x y z
N MET A 1 29.77 38.50 27.95
CA MET A 1 29.27 37.48 26.99
C MET A 1 28.26 38.17 26.09
N ASN A 2 28.57 38.32 24.80
CA ASN A 2 27.90 39.24 23.89
C ASN A 2 26.58 38.63 23.39
N ILE A 3 25.44 39.25 23.70
CA ILE A 3 24.07 38.75 23.39
C ILE A 3 23.91 38.46 21.88
N THR A 4 24.65 39.16 21.03
CA THR A 4 24.69 39.00 19.57
C THR A 4 25.20 37.63 19.12
N LEU A 5 26.16 37.03 19.85
CA LEU A 5 26.68 35.71 19.51
C LEU A 5 25.66 34.60 19.83
N LEU A 6 24.90 34.74 20.92
CA LEU A 6 23.89 33.76 21.32
C LEU A 6 22.75 33.65 20.29
N LEU A 7 22.33 34.78 19.72
CA LEU A 7 21.29 34.84 18.68
C LEU A 7 21.72 34.15 17.37
N ILE A 8 22.99 34.26 16.99
CA ILE A 8 23.52 33.61 15.77
C ILE A 8 23.53 32.07 15.92
N PHE A 9 23.84 31.56 17.12
CA PHE A 9 23.77 30.13 17.40
C PHE A 9 22.33 29.62 17.39
N ILE A 10 21.39 30.36 17.98
CA ILE A 10 19.96 29.99 17.97
C ILE A 10 19.39 30.02 16.55
N LEU A 11 19.77 31.00 15.73
CA LEU A 11 19.35 31.09 14.31
C LEU A 11 19.92 29.97 13.44
N LYS A 12 21.14 29.49 13.69
CA LYS A 12 21.71 28.35 12.95
C LYS A 12 21.12 27.00 13.37
N SER A 13 20.58 26.88 14.59
CA SER A 13 20.08 25.62 15.13
C SER A 13 18.59 25.34 14.84
N ILE A 14 17.83 26.29 14.27
CA ILE A 14 16.36 26.17 14.16
C ILE A 14 15.86 25.71 12.77
N ILE A 15 16.71 25.58 11.75
CA ILE A 15 16.27 25.09 10.43
C ILE A 15 17.05 23.84 10.03
N ILE A 16 16.88 22.77 10.80
CA ILE A 16 16.93 21.42 10.24
C ILE A 16 15.48 21.07 9.95
N LEU A 17 14.98 21.58 8.81
CA LEU A 17 13.84 20.97 8.15
C LEU A 17 14.27 19.53 7.87
N GLY A 18 13.79 18.59 8.67
CA GLY A 18 13.88 17.18 8.37
C GLY A 18 13.16 16.96 7.04
N SER A 19 13.90 17.10 5.95
CA SER A 19 13.50 16.63 4.64
C SER A 19 13.35 15.13 4.80
N LYS A 20 12.12 14.69 5.10
CA LYS A 20 11.73 13.30 4.95
C LYS A 20 12.08 12.96 3.51
N GLU A 21 13.09 12.12 3.32
CA GLU A 21 13.44 11.59 2.01
C GLU A 21 12.14 11.20 1.32
N PRO A 22 11.86 11.74 0.10
CA PRO A 22 10.71 11.29 -0.64
C PRO A 22 10.88 9.78 -0.77
N LYS A 23 10.02 9.00 -0.13
CA LYS A 23 9.92 7.57 -0.44
C LYS A 23 9.72 7.54 -1.95
N GLU A 24 10.67 6.92 -2.64
CA GLU A 24 10.68 6.82 -4.10
C GLU A 24 9.27 6.44 -4.54
N GLN A 25 8.62 7.32 -5.32
CA GLN A 25 7.25 7.06 -5.72
C GLN A 25 7.26 5.74 -6.52
N PRO A 26 6.29 4.84 -6.29
CA PRO A 26 6.16 3.66 -7.12
C PRO A 26 6.22 4.10 -8.58
N PRO A 27 7.04 3.45 -9.42
CA PRO A 27 7.38 3.97 -10.73
C PRO A 27 6.15 4.13 -11.64
N TYR A 28 5.04 3.46 -11.31
CA TYR A 28 3.82 3.44 -12.10
C TYR A 28 2.56 3.58 -11.23
N PRO A 29 1.55 4.37 -11.67
CA PRO A 29 0.25 4.42 -11.02
C PRO A 29 -0.59 3.17 -11.34
N TRP A 30 -1.47 2.80 -10.40
CA TRP A 30 -2.49 1.78 -10.64
C TRP A 30 -3.51 2.27 -11.68
N LYS A 31 -3.92 1.37 -12.59
CA LYS A 31 -5.11 1.57 -13.42
C LYS A 31 -6.34 1.12 -12.63
N PHE A 32 -7.34 1.99 -12.58
CA PHE A 32 -8.61 1.72 -11.91
C PHE A 32 -9.71 1.32 -12.91
N PRO A 33 -10.64 0.41 -12.54
CA PRO A 33 -10.63 -0.35 -11.29
C PRO A 33 -9.52 -1.41 -11.28
N ILE A 34 -8.87 -1.63 -10.13
CA ILE A 34 -7.81 -2.62 -9.98
C ILE A 34 -8.45 -4.03 -10.03
N PRO A 35 -8.04 -4.90 -10.96
CA PRO A 35 -8.49 -6.28 -10.98
C PRO A 35 -8.01 -7.04 -9.73
N VAL A 36 -8.90 -7.79 -9.09
CA VAL A 36 -8.57 -8.58 -7.89
C VAL A 36 -9.08 -10.01 -8.07
N TYR A 37 -8.24 -10.99 -7.73
CA TYR A 37 -8.67 -12.38 -7.60
C TYR A 37 -8.29 -12.91 -6.20
N ILE A 38 -9.23 -13.58 -5.55
CA ILE A 38 -9.05 -14.12 -4.19
C ILE A 38 -8.91 -15.64 -4.28
N TYR A 39 -7.71 -16.17 -4.03
CA TYR A 39 -7.49 -17.60 -3.74
C TYR A 39 -7.84 -17.94 -2.29
N ALA A 40 -7.64 -17.02 -1.35
CA ALA A 40 -7.95 -17.19 0.06
C ALA A 40 -9.46 -17.10 0.35
N LYS A 41 -10.26 -18.00 -0.23
CA LYS A 41 -11.74 -17.94 -0.22
C LYS A 41 -12.36 -17.91 1.18
N THR A 42 -11.77 -18.59 2.16
CA THR A 42 -12.27 -18.57 3.54
C THR A 42 -12.08 -17.21 4.23
N GLN A 43 -11.25 -16.33 3.66
CA GLN A 43 -10.98 -14.98 4.14
C GLN A 43 -11.71 -13.90 3.32
N GLU A 44 -12.55 -14.31 2.36
CA GLU A 44 -13.18 -13.41 1.39
C GLU A 44 -14.05 -12.33 2.07
N SER A 45 -14.81 -12.68 3.11
CA SER A 45 -15.65 -11.71 3.82
C SER A 45 -14.86 -10.57 4.48
N SER A 46 -13.71 -10.90 5.07
CA SER A 46 -12.80 -9.93 5.71
C SER A 46 -12.10 -9.07 4.66
N ILE A 47 -11.65 -9.67 3.55
CA ILE A 47 -11.07 -8.96 2.41
C ILE A 47 -12.07 -7.96 1.82
N LEU A 48 -13.32 -8.38 1.56
CA LEU A 48 -14.36 -7.51 1.01
C LEU A 48 -14.71 -6.35 1.93
N ARG A 49 -14.68 -6.55 3.26
CA ARG A 49 -14.89 -5.47 4.24
C ARG A 49 -13.78 -4.42 4.14
N VAL A 50 -12.53 -4.85 4.08
CA VAL A 50 -11.37 -3.94 3.94
C VAL A 50 -11.43 -3.17 2.62
N VAL A 51 -11.72 -3.87 1.52
CA VAL A 51 -11.87 -3.26 0.20
C VAL A 51 -12.98 -2.21 0.21
N LYS A 52 -14.15 -2.53 0.75
CA LYS A 52 -15.24 -1.56 0.87
C LYS A 52 -14.81 -0.31 1.66
N LYS A 53 -14.12 -0.47 2.79
CA LYS A 53 -13.61 0.67 3.57
C LYS A 53 -12.65 1.54 2.76
N ILE A 54 -11.79 0.94 1.93
CA ILE A 54 -10.89 1.69 1.04
C ILE A 54 -11.70 2.46 -0.01
N GLU A 55 -12.69 1.82 -0.65
CA GLU A 55 -13.52 2.47 -1.68
C GLU A 55 -14.38 3.61 -1.11
N ASP A 56 -14.89 3.45 0.11
CA ASP A 56 -15.72 4.44 0.80
C ASP A 56 -14.91 5.69 1.19
N ASN A 57 -13.60 5.54 1.44
CA ASN A 57 -12.74 6.62 1.94
C ASN A 57 -11.77 7.20 0.88
N THR A 58 -11.73 6.62 -0.31
CA THR A 58 -10.77 7.02 -1.36
C THR A 58 -11.41 6.96 -2.75
N CYS A 59 -10.66 7.41 -3.77
CA CYS A 59 -11.03 7.24 -5.18
C CYS A 59 -10.60 5.88 -5.77
N VAL A 60 -9.93 5.02 -4.98
CA VAL A 60 -9.51 3.68 -5.42
C VAL A 60 -10.75 2.82 -5.66
N ARG A 61 -10.76 2.06 -6.74
CA ARG A 61 -11.83 1.12 -7.10
C ARG A 61 -11.26 -0.24 -7.43
N PHE A 62 -12.01 -1.29 -7.13
CA PHE A 62 -11.62 -2.68 -7.36
C PHE A 62 -12.65 -3.39 -8.23
N ASN A 63 -12.18 -4.36 -9.02
CA ASN A 63 -13.02 -5.25 -9.82
C ASN A 63 -12.65 -6.70 -9.49
N PHE A 64 -13.56 -7.44 -8.87
CA PHE A 64 -13.31 -8.83 -8.49
C PHE A 64 -13.57 -9.77 -9.67
N SER A 65 -12.53 -10.50 -10.07
CA SER A 65 -12.61 -11.53 -11.08
C SER A 65 -13.07 -12.86 -10.47
N TYR A 66 -13.96 -13.57 -11.18
CA TYR A 66 -14.31 -14.95 -10.86
C TYR A 66 -13.21 -15.93 -11.29
N ASP A 67 -12.45 -15.58 -12.33
CA ASP A 67 -11.39 -16.41 -12.89
C ASP A 67 -10.01 -15.90 -12.47
N PRO A 68 -9.05 -16.80 -12.17
CA PRO A 68 -7.69 -16.41 -11.89
C PRO A 68 -7.03 -15.82 -13.13
N PHE A 69 -6.16 -14.84 -12.92
CA PHE A 69 -5.39 -14.19 -13.98
C PHE A 69 -3.90 -14.16 -13.60
N THR A 70 -3.04 -14.27 -14.61
CA THR A 70 -1.58 -14.35 -14.45
C THR A 70 -0.83 -13.23 -15.15
N THR A 71 -1.54 -12.39 -15.90
CA THR A 71 -1.00 -11.28 -16.68
C THR A 71 -1.76 -10.00 -16.40
N GLY A 72 -1.15 -8.86 -16.68
CA GLY A 72 -1.74 -7.54 -16.46
C GLY A 72 -1.54 -7.02 -15.04
N GLN A 73 -1.91 -5.75 -14.83
CA GLN A 73 -1.94 -5.17 -13.49
C GLN A 73 -3.10 -5.76 -12.71
N GLY A 74 -2.86 -6.11 -11.46
CA GLY A 74 -3.90 -6.49 -10.54
C GLY A 74 -3.34 -7.03 -9.24
N ILE A 75 -4.23 -7.51 -8.40
CA ILE A 75 -3.92 -8.07 -7.10
C ILE A 75 -4.44 -9.50 -7.04
N VAL A 76 -3.59 -10.42 -6.62
CA VAL A 76 -3.96 -11.79 -6.31
C VAL A 76 -3.78 -11.98 -4.82
N ILE A 77 -4.83 -12.40 -4.11
CA ILE A 77 -4.79 -12.58 -2.66
C ILE A 77 -4.73 -14.08 -2.35
N GLN A 78 -3.62 -14.49 -1.74
CA GLN A 78 -3.35 -15.88 -1.36
C GLN A 78 -3.22 -16.02 0.15
N PHE A 79 -3.35 -17.25 0.64
CA PHE A 79 -3.05 -17.55 2.02
C PHE A 79 -1.56 -17.38 2.29
N GLY A 80 -1.23 -16.66 3.36
CA GLY A 80 0.13 -16.46 3.84
C GLY A 80 0.31 -16.93 5.27
N ASP A 81 1.51 -17.40 5.60
CA ASP A 81 1.92 -17.54 7.00
C ASP A 81 2.26 -16.18 7.63
N GLU A 82 2.56 -15.20 6.77
CA GLU A 82 2.81 -13.81 7.08
C GLU A 82 1.97 -12.91 6.17
N CYS A 83 1.84 -11.65 6.56
CA CYS A 83 1.04 -10.67 5.84
C CYS A 83 1.94 -9.71 5.08
N THR A 84 2.19 -10.04 3.83
CA THR A 84 3.27 -9.43 3.04
C THR A 84 2.91 -9.38 1.55
N THR A 85 3.64 -8.53 0.84
CA THR A 85 3.69 -8.46 -0.62
C THR A 85 5.14 -8.25 -1.01
N HIS A 86 5.56 -8.82 -2.13
CA HIS A 86 6.93 -8.64 -2.62
C HIS A 86 7.18 -7.24 -3.18
N VAL A 87 6.13 -6.57 -3.67
CA VAL A 87 6.21 -5.28 -4.36
C VAL A 87 5.17 -4.32 -3.81
N VAL A 88 5.53 -3.04 -3.70
CA VAL A 88 4.63 -1.93 -3.35
C VAL A 88 4.19 -1.19 -4.61
N GLY A 89 2.89 -1.15 -4.87
CA GLY A 89 2.36 -0.61 -6.13
C GLY A 89 2.56 -1.56 -7.31
N PRO A 90 2.08 -1.24 -8.51
CA PRO A 90 2.19 -2.13 -9.67
C PRO A 90 3.64 -2.23 -10.13
N GLU A 91 4.10 -3.45 -10.41
CA GLU A 91 5.49 -3.69 -10.80
C GLU A 91 5.85 -3.09 -12.17
N THR A 92 4.89 -3.06 -13.11
CA THR A 92 5.07 -2.48 -14.44
C THR A 92 3.82 -1.69 -14.90
N PRO A 93 3.92 -0.78 -15.89
CA PRO A 93 2.78 0.07 -16.30
C PRO A 93 1.66 -0.69 -17.05
N TYR A 94 1.98 -1.87 -17.56
CA TYR A 94 1.03 -2.79 -18.17
C TYR A 94 0.73 -4.01 -17.30
N GLY A 95 1.58 -4.27 -16.29
CA GLY A 95 1.58 -5.46 -15.44
C GLY A 95 2.04 -6.68 -16.23
N SER A 96 3.29 -7.11 -16.03
CA SER A 96 3.77 -8.40 -16.52
C SER A 96 3.03 -9.54 -15.83
N HIS A 97 2.69 -9.34 -14.56
CA HIS A 97 1.92 -10.22 -13.71
C HIS A 97 1.24 -9.42 -12.59
N PRO A 98 0.17 -9.96 -11.99
CA PRO A 98 -0.42 -9.37 -10.81
C PRO A 98 0.52 -9.41 -9.61
N ASN A 99 0.30 -8.47 -8.68
CA ASN A 99 0.96 -8.49 -7.39
C ASN A 99 0.26 -9.50 -6.47
N THR A 100 1.04 -10.39 -5.88
CA THR A 100 0.51 -11.32 -4.89
C THR A 100 0.58 -10.71 -3.50
N ILE A 101 -0.56 -10.64 -2.83
CA ILE A 101 -0.67 -10.32 -1.40
C ILE A 101 -0.91 -11.63 -0.67
N TYR A 102 -0.02 -11.96 0.25
CA TYR A 102 -0.20 -13.06 1.18
C TYR A 102 -0.91 -12.50 2.41
N PHE A 103 -2.06 -13.09 2.75
CA PHE A 103 -2.91 -12.64 3.85
C PHE A 103 -3.44 -13.84 4.64
N ASN A 104 -3.51 -13.67 5.95
CA ASN A 104 -4.17 -14.60 6.86
C ASN A 104 -4.65 -13.85 8.10
N GLU A 105 -5.97 -13.81 8.31
CA GLU A 105 -6.59 -13.07 9.40
C GLU A 105 -6.17 -13.59 10.79
N ASP A 106 -5.83 -14.88 10.92
CA ASP A 106 -5.35 -15.45 12.18
C ASP A 106 -3.96 -14.92 12.56
N LYS A 107 -3.16 -14.49 11.57
CA LYS A 107 -1.80 -14.00 11.74
C LYS A 107 -1.73 -12.48 11.76
N CYS A 108 -2.54 -11.81 10.94
CA CYS A 108 -2.67 -10.36 10.91
C CYS A 108 -4.16 -9.96 10.94
N PRO A 109 -4.80 -10.01 12.11
CA PRO A 109 -6.21 -9.69 12.21
C PRO A 109 -6.43 -8.23 11.80
N TYR A 110 -7.39 -8.02 10.92
CA TYR A 110 -7.81 -6.68 10.56
C TYR A 110 -8.43 -6.02 11.79
N LYS A 111 -7.94 -4.83 12.16
CA LYS A 111 -8.46 -4.05 13.29
C LYS A 111 -9.18 -2.83 12.74
N ASP A 112 -10.47 -2.74 13.02
CA ASP A 112 -11.22 -1.49 12.83
C ASP A 112 -10.73 -0.48 13.87
N PHE A 113 -9.92 0.49 13.40
CA PHE A 113 -9.62 1.72 14.13
C PHE A 113 -10.75 2.74 13.91
#